data_AF-A0A850QIH6-F1
#
_entry.id   AF-A0A850QIH6-F1
#
_cell.length_a   1.000
_cell.length_b   1.000
_cell.length_c   1.000
_cell.angle_alpha   90.00
_cell.angle_beta   90.00
_cell.angle_gamma   90.00
#
_symmetry.space_group_name_H-M   'P 1'
#
loop_
_entity.id
_entity.type
_entity.pdbx_description
1 polymer ?
#
loop_
_entity_poly.entity_id
_entity_poly.type
_entity_poly.pdbx_seq_one_letter_code
_entity_poly.pdbx_strand_id
1 'polypeptide(L)'
;MKEFGLNLLGRAIYDATFSEICKPFSHASTVTLAAQGAEILIKARIAEEHPLLIFSKIPNISQKDDLLGIQNLFDSGKSYTYEDLPNLLWATVGVRIKSLDEYKQFGTLRNKIMHFAVPNVDLPKLTLEFIINVMEPLIEEFWQETSLEYAEQFDDVIVSEGYLKEQLIQYGISLTPRILTFLDAQ
;
A
#
# COMPACT_ATOMS: atom_id res chain seq x y z
N MET A 1 -11.24 4.76 -4.21
CA MET A 1 -9.90 4.81 -3.58
C MET A 1 -9.38 3.41 -3.29
N LYS A 2 -10.15 2.56 -2.60
CA LYS A 2 -9.79 1.18 -2.29
C LYS A 2 -9.27 0.38 -3.51
N GLU A 3 -10.10 0.18 -4.54
CA GLU A 3 -9.72 -0.61 -5.74
C GLU A 3 -8.42 -0.10 -6.39
N PHE A 4 -8.26 1.21 -6.51
CA PHE A 4 -7.03 1.80 -7.03
C PHE A 4 -5.82 1.49 -6.16
N GLY A 5 -5.95 1.61 -4.84
CA GLY A 5 -4.88 1.25 -3.90
C GLY A 5 -4.51 -0.25 -3.96
N LEU A 6 -5.51 -1.14 -4.07
CA LEU A 6 -5.29 -2.58 -4.24
C LEU A 6 -4.62 -2.91 -5.57
N ASN A 7 -5.01 -2.24 -6.66
CA ASN A 7 -4.37 -2.39 -7.96
C ASN A 7 -2.90 -1.94 -7.94
N LEU A 8 -2.56 -0.86 -7.23
CA LEU A 8 -1.16 -0.44 -7.05
C LEU A 8 -0.34 -1.47 -6.26
N LEU A 9 -0.91 -2.08 -5.21
CA LEU A 9 -0.25 -3.17 -4.48
C LEU A 9 -0.10 -4.42 -5.35
N GLY A 10 -1.14 -4.83 -6.06
CA GLY A 10 -1.10 -5.95 -7.00
C GLY A 10 -0.03 -5.77 -8.06
N ARG A 11 0.10 -4.55 -8.61
CA ARG A 11 1.17 -4.21 -9.55
C ARG A 11 2.55 -4.31 -8.91
N ALA A 12 2.70 -3.81 -7.69
CA ALA A 12 3.97 -3.88 -6.96
C ALA A 12 4.37 -5.32 -6.65
N ILE A 13 3.41 -6.20 -6.30
CA ILE A 13 3.64 -7.64 -6.14
C ILE A 13 4.11 -8.26 -7.45
N TYR A 14 3.42 -7.97 -8.55
CA TYR A 14 3.77 -8.50 -9.87
C TYR A 14 5.20 -8.14 -10.28
N ASP A 15 5.52 -6.83 -10.28
CA ASP A 15 6.85 -6.33 -10.67
C ASP A 15 7.96 -6.72 -9.65
N ALA A 16 7.62 -7.07 -8.40
CA ALA A 16 8.58 -7.56 -7.41
C ALA A 16 8.81 -9.07 -7.53
N THR A 17 7.81 -9.83 -7.99
CA THR A 17 7.92 -11.28 -8.17
C THR A 17 8.74 -11.62 -9.41
N PHE A 18 8.54 -10.87 -10.49
CA PHE A 18 9.24 -11.11 -11.74
C PHE A 18 10.51 -10.27 -11.86
N SER A 19 11.59 -10.91 -12.30
CA SER A 19 12.86 -10.24 -12.61
C SER A 19 12.71 -9.39 -13.88
N GLU A 20 13.11 -8.14 -13.78
CA GLU A 20 12.98 -7.18 -14.87
C GLU A 20 14.24 -7.15 -15.76
N ILE A 21 14.44 -8.24 -16.51
CA ILE A 21 15.40 -8.22 -17.62
C ILE A 21 14.96 -7.11 -18.59
N CYS A 22 15.86 -6.16 -18.87
CA CYS A 22 15.68 -5.03 -19.79
C CYS A 22 14.74 -3.89 -19.37
N LYS A 23 14.33 -3.80 -18.10
CA LYS A 23 13.51 -2.67 -17.63
C LYS A 23 14.17 -2.00 -16.41
N PRO A 24 14.85 -0.86 -16.61
CA PRO A 24 15.60 -0.22 -15.53
C PRO A 24 14.66 0.34 -14.45
N PHE A 25 15.11 0.25 -13.19
CA PHE A 25 14.47 0.86 -12.00
C PHE A 25 13.09 0.36 -11.59
N SER A 26 12.56 -0.69 -12.19
CA SER A 26 11.27 -1.24 -11.79
C SER A 26 11.18 -1.72 -10.36
N HIS A 27 12.19 -2.41 -9.85
CA HIS A 27 12.22 -2.78 -8.45
C HIS A 27 12.29 -1.55 -7.52
N ALA A 28 12.79 -0.40 -8.01
CA ALA A 28 12.65 0.86 -7.28
C ALA A 28 11.22 1.43 -7.39
N SER A 29 10.59 1.28 -8.57
CA SER A 29 9.19 1.65 -8.77
C SER A 29 8.23 0.83 -7.91
N THR A 30 8.50 -0.46 -7.66
CA THR A 30 7.64 -1.29 -6.81
C THR A 30 7.57 -0.77 -5.37
N VAL A 31 8.69 -0.27 -4.84
CA VAL A 31 8.70 0.40 -3.53
C VAL A 31 7.78 1.62 -3.52
N THR A 32 7.87 2.46 -4.54
CA THR A 32 7.04 3.66 -4.66
C THR A 32 5.56 3.32 -4.83
N LEU A 33 5.24 2.33 -5.68
CA LEU A 33 3.88 1.83 -5.90
C LEU A 33 3.29 1.23 -4.62
N ALA A 34 4.04 0.39 -3.92
CA ALA A 34 3.61 -0.23 -2.67
C ALA A 34 3.33 0.81 -1.58
N ALA A 35 4.23 1.78 -1.40
CA ALA A 35 4.05 2.85 -0.43
C ALA A 35 2.84 3.74 -0.79
N GLN A 36 2.65 4.06 -2.07
CA GLN A 36 1.50 4.83 -2.53
C GLN A 36 0.19 4.05 -2.38
N GLY A 37 0.18 2.76 -2.71
CA GLY A 37 -0.96 1.87 -2.49
C GLY A 37 -1.35 1.82 -1.02
N ALA A 38 -0.38 1.66 -0.13
CA ALA A 38 -0.59 1.72 1.31
C ALA A 38 -1.17 3.06 1.79
N GLU A 39 -0.63 4.18 1.30
CA GLU A 39 -1.13 5.52 1.62
C GLU A 39 -2.61 5.67 1.22
N ILE A 40 -2.96 5.24 0.01
CA ILE A 40 -4.31 5.33 -0.53
C ILE A 40 -5.27 4.41 0.22
N LEU A 41 -4.85 3.18 0.56
CA LEU A 41 -5.69 2.21 1.26
C LEU A 41 -5.99 2.65 2.69
N ILE A 42 -4.98 3.10 3.43
CA ILE A 42 -5.19 3.61 4.79
C ILE A 42 -6.08 4.85 4.76
N LYS A 43 -5.88 5.78 3.81
CA LYS A 43 -6.79 6.92 3.61
C LYS A 43 -8.20 6.48 3.22
N ALA A 44 -8.35 5.46 2.38
CA ALA A 44 -9.65 4.92 2.00
C ALA A 44 -10.40 4.42 3.25
N ARG A 45 -9.74 3.63 4.10
CA ARG A 45 -10.34 3.14 5.33
C ARG A 45 -10.72 4.27 6.29
N ILE A 46 -9.88 5.28 6.44
CA ILE A 46 -10.19 6.46 7.28
C ILE A 46 -11.37 7.26 6.70
N ALA A 47 -11.42 7.42 5.38
CA ALA A 47 -12.49 8.15 4.70
C ALA A 47 -13.86 7.44 4.79
N GLU A 48 -13.87 6.11 4.96
CA GLU A 48 -15.09 5.34 5.26
C GLU A 48 -15.71 5.73 6.62
N GLU A 49 -14.91 6.15 7.61
CA GLU A 49 -15.44 6.74 8.85
C GLU A 49 -16.00 8.14 8.59
N HIS A 50 -15.18 9.01 7.97
CA HIS A 50 -15.62 10.32 7.52
C HIS A 50 -14.64 10.93 6.49
N PRO A 51 -15.08 11.34 5.28
CA PRO A 51 -14.18 11.78 4.21
C PRO A 51 -13.25 12.95 4.56
N LEU A 52 -13.69 13.88 5.41
CA LEU A 52 -12.86 15.02 5.82
C LEU A 52 -11.66 14.65 6.70
N LEU A 53 -11.64 13.46 7.31
CA LEU A 53 -10.57 13.06 8.25
C LEU A 53 -9.22 12.85 7.57
N ILE A 54 -9.20 12.62 6.26
CA ILE A 54 -7.94 12.45 5.51
C ILE A 54 -7.23 13.78 5.24
N PHE A 55 -7.85 14.92 5.54
CA PHE A 55 -7.30 16.26 5.31
C PHE A 55 -6.63 16.82 6.56
N SER A 56 -5.35 17.19 6.44
CA SER A 56 -4.59 17.90 7.47
C SER A 56 -4.91 19.40 7.50
N LYS A 57 -5.40 19.93 6.38
CA LYS A 57 -5.83 21.33 6.27
C LYS A 57 -7.08 21.39 5.40
N ILE A 58 -8.18 21.81 6.03
CA ILE A 58 -9.45 22.09 5.36
C ILE A 58 -9.43 23.57 4.93
N PRO A 59 -9.91 23.93 3.72
CA PRO A 59 -9.94 25.31 3.27
C PRO A 59 -10.77 26.19 4.20
N ASN A 60 -10.37 27.46 4.37
CA ASN A 60 -11.14 28.42 5.16
C ASN A 60 -12.49 28.67 4.47
N ILE A 61 -13.58 28.31 5.15
CA ILE A 61 -14.95 28.57 4.70
C ILE A 61 -15.15 30.08 4.77
N SER A 62 -15.26 30.76 3.63
CA SER A 62 -15.74 32.14 3.64
C SER A 62 -17.22 32.10 4.00
N GLN A 63 -17.67 32.91 4.98
CA GLN A 63 -19.05 32.92 5.50
C GLN A 63 -20.14 33.30 4.46
N LYS A 64 -19.79 33.39 3.17
CA LYS A 64 -20.68 33.82 2.10
C LYS A 64 -21.27 32.69 1.27
N ASP A 65 -20.78 31.46 1.38
CA ASP A 65 -21.29 30.32 0.62
C ASP A 65 -21.82 29.20 1.52
N ASP A 66 -22.93 28.59 1.07
CA ASP A 66 -23.50 27.33 1.55
C ASP A 66 -22.41 26.24 1.67
N LEU A 67 -22.62 25.31 2.60
CA LEU A 67 -21.92 24.02 2.82
C LEU A 67 -20.66 23.77 1.99
N LEU A 68 -19.55 23.44 2.68
CA LEU A 68 -18.25 23.10 2.10
C LEU A 68 -18.36 22.26 0.81
N GLY A 69 -18.26 22.92 -0.34
CA GLY A 69 -18.29 22.26 -1.63
C GLY A 69 -17.10 21.33 -1.79
N ILE A 70 -17.35 20.11 -2.26
CA ILE A 70 -16.31 19.11 -2.60
C ILE A 70 -15.22 19.71 -3.50
N GLN A 71 -15.58 20.65 -4.38
CA GLN A 71 -14.63 21.34 -5.26
C GLN A 71 -13.56 22.13 -4.48
N ASN A 72 -13.94 22.82 -3.41
CA ASN A 72 -12.99 23.60 -2.59
C ASN A 72 -11.96 22.69 -1.89
N LEU A 73 -12.37 21.48 -1.52
CA LEU A 73 -11.50 20.44 -0.96
C LEU A 73 -10.51 19.91 -2.01
N PHE A 74 -10.95 19.73 -3.26
CA PHE A 74 -10.04 19.33 -4.34
C PHE A 74 -9.03 20.41 -4.70
N ASP A 75 -9.44 21.69 -4.68
CA ASP A 75 -8.59 22.79 -5.15
C ASP A 75 -7.53 23.20 -4.10
N SER A 76 -7.79 23.00 -2.81
CA SER A 76 -6.92 23.52 -1.75
C SER A 76 -6.77 22.64 -0.51
N GLY A 77 -7.42 21.47 -0.48
CA GLY A 77 -7.28 20.50 0.61
C GLY A 77 -5.90 19.83 0.58
N LYS A 78 -5.21 19.84 1.72
CA LYS A 78 -3.98 19.06 1.90
C LYS A 78 -4.31 17.80 2.69
N SER A 79 -4.01 16.63 2.12
CA SER A 79 -4.16 15.36 2.83
C SER A 79 -2.96 15.05 3.72
N TYR A 80 -3.19 14.26 4.76
CA TYR A 80 -2.12 13.74 5.62
C TYR A 80 -1.10 12.94 4.81
N THR A 81 0.16 12.97 5.22
CA THR A 81 1.25 12.26 4.54
C THR A 81 1.37 10.83 5.06
N TYR A 82 2.08 9.96 4.32
CA TYR A 82 2.35 8.57 4.71
C TYR A 82 2.77 8.42 6.19
N GLU A 83 3.66 9.29 6.69
CA GLU A 83 4.19 9.23 8.05
C GLU A 83 3.13 9.55 9.13
N ASP A 84 2.10 10.32 8.79
CA ASP A 84 1.03 10.71 9.69
C ASP A 84 -0.04 9.60 9.85
N LEU A 85 -0.16 8.74 8.83
CA LEU A 85 -1.28 7.82 8.68
C LEU A 85 -1.42 6.78 9.81
N PRO A 86 -0.35 6.19 10.37
CA PRO A 86 -0.51 5.21 11.44
C PRO A 86 -1.20 5.79 12.68
N ASN A 87 -0.85 7.02 13.07
CA ASN A 87 -1.47 7.69 14.21
C ASN A 87 -2.92 8.08 13.91
N LEU A 88 -3.17 8.57 12.70
CA LEU A 88 -4.50 8.94 12.27
C LEU A 88 -5.43 7.73 12.21
N LEU A 89 -4.99 6.61 11.63
CA LEU A 89 -5.72 5.35 11.56
C LEU A 89 -6.12 4.86 12.96
N TRP A 90 -5.19 4.89 13.91
CA TRP A 90 -5.49 4.51 15.29
C TRP A 90 -6.49 5.47 15.94
N ALA A 91 -6.34 6.78 15.73
CA ALA A 91 -7.21 7.78 16.35
C ALA A 91 -8.65 7.77 15.80
N THR A 92 -8.83 7.44 14.54
CA THR A 92 -10.15 7.50 13.86
C THR A 92 -10.84 6.15 13.75
N VAL A 93 -10.09 5.08 13.49
CA VAL A 93 -10.62 3.73 13.24
C VAL A 93 -10.34 2.78 14.43
N GLY A 94 -9.41 3.14 15.32
CA GLY A 94 -9.00 2.29 16.44
C GLY A 94 -8.02 1.18 16.05
N VAL A 95 -7.68 1.03 14.77
CA VAL A 95 -6.78 -0.01 14.26
C VAL A 95 -5.32 0.41 14.38
N ARG A 96 -4.45 -0.52 14.79
CA ARG A 96 -3.00 -0.31 14.88
C ARG A 96 -2.28 -1.17 13.86
N ILE A 97 -1.31 -0.58 13.17
CA ILE A 97 -0.38 -1.33 12.32
C ILE A 97 0.49 -2.20 13.23
N LYS A 98 0.35 -3.53 13.12
CA LYS A 98 1.09 -4.50 13.95
C LYS A 98 2.60 -4.36 13.76
N SER A 99 3.05 -4.31 12.52
CA SER A 99 4.44 -4.11 12.13
C SER A 99 4.77 -2.63 11.86
N LEU A 100 4.55 -1.76 12.85
CA LEU A 100 4.72 -0.32 12.69
C LEU A 100 6.16 0.09 12.31
N ASP A 101 7.17 -0.60 12.83
CA ASP A 101 8.56 -0.29 12.50
C ASP A 101 8.89 -0.62 11.04
N GLU A 102 8.37 -1.73 10.52
CA GLU A 102 8.49 -2.10 9.09
C GLU A 102 7.81 -1.06 8.21
N TYR A 103 6.62 -0.58 8.59
CA TYR A 103 5.93 0.51 7.89
C TYR A 103 6.79 1.78 7.79
N LYS A 104 7.39 2.21 8.90
CA LYS A 104 8.26 3.41 8.94
C LYS A 104 9.55 3.23 8.15
N GLN A 105 10.18 2.06 8.25
CA GLN A 105 11.38 1.73 7.50
C GLN A 105 11.10 1.74 6.00
N PHE A 106 9.95 1.20 5.58
CA PHE A 106 9.52 1.22 4.19
C PHE A 106 9.25 2.64 3.67
N GLY A 107 8.58 3.48 4.46
CA GLY A 107 8.44 4.91 4.15
C GLY A 107 9.78 5.63 3.98
N THR A 108 10.75 5.31 4.83
CA THR A 108 12.13 5.84 4.74
C THR A 108 12.83 5.38 3.46
N LEU A 109 12.67 4.10 3.08
CA LEU A 109 13.20 3.55 1.84
C LEU A 109 12.61 4.26 0.61
N ARG A 110 11.30 4.45 0.57
CA ARG A 110 10.60 5.19 -0.49
C ARG A 110 11.11 6.63 -0.59
N ASN A 111 11.26 7.33 0.53
CA ASN A 111 11.79 8.70 0.53
C ASN A 111 13.23 8.76 0.01
N LYS A 112 14.08 7.78 0.36
CA LYS A 112 15.44 7.67 -0.17
C LYS A 112 15.45 7.54 -1.69
N ILE A 113 14.61 6.66 -2.23
CA ILE A 113 14.47 6.45 -3.69
C ILE A 113 13.98 7.72 -4.38
N MET A 114 12.93 8.36 -3.86
CA MET A 114 12.27 9.50 -4.50
C MET A 114 13.07 10.80 -4.46
N HIS A 115 13.87 11.02 -3.41
CA HIS A 115 14.54 12.31 -3.18
C HIS A 115 16.05 12.26 -3.35
N PHE A 116 16.66 11.07 -3.38
CA PHE A 116 18.12 10.94 -3.42
C PHE A 116 18.58 9.98 -4.51
N ALA A 117 18.53 8.68 -4.25
CA ALA A 117 19.07 7.65 -5.13
C ALA A 117 18.47 6.29 -4.82
N VAL A 118 18.50 5.39 -5.80
CA VAL A 118 18.12 3.99 -5.63
C VAL A 118 19.22 3.27 -4.83
N PRO A 119 18.93 2.78 -3.61
CA PRO A 119 19.92 2.10 -2.79
C PRO A 119 20.24 0.70 -3.35
N ASN A 120 21.48 0.25 -3.15
CA ASN A 120 21.91 -1.10 -3.49
C ASN A 120 21.49 -2.09 -2.39
N VAL A 121 20.19 -2.40 -2.36
CA VAL A 121 19.56 -3.38 -1.45
C VAL A 121 18.58 -4.23 -2.25
N ASP A 122 18.12 -5.33 -1.66
CA ASP A 122 17.14 -6.22 -2.27
C ASP A 122 15.72 -5.60 -2.24
N LEU A 123 15.43 -4.74 -3.20
CA LEU A 123 14.16 -4.02 -3.28
C LEU A 123 12.94 -4.94 -3.51
N PRO A 124 13.00 -5.97 -4.36
CA PRO A 124 11.91 -6.95 -4.49
C PRO A 124 11.53 -7.57 -3.15
N LYS A 125 12.54 -8.07 -2.41
CA LYS A 125 12.34 -8.64 -1.08
C LYS A 125 11.65 -7.66 -0.14
N LEU A 126 12.19 -6.44 -0.02
CA LEU A 126 11.66 -5.43 0.91
C LEU A 126 10.23 -5.03 0.56
N THR A 127 9.89 -4.96 -0.74
CA THR A 127 8.53 -4.70 -1.19
C THR A 127 7.57 -5.83 -0.81
N LEU A 128 7.95 -7.09 -1.08
CA LEU A 128 7.12 -8.23 -0.72
C LEU A 128 6.97 -8.37 0.80
N GLU A 129 8.04 -8.19 1.58
CA GLU A 129 7.98 -8.17 3.05
C GLU A 129 7.00 -7.11 3.55
N PHE A 130 7.08 -5.88 3.02
CA PHE A 130 6.15 -4.82 3.41
C PHE A 130 4.70 -5.18 3.07
N ILE A 131 4.44 -5.67 1.85
CA ILE A 131 3.06 -5.98 1.45
C ILE A 131 2.51 -7.13 2.29
N ILE A 132 3.26 -8.23 2.44
CA ILE A 132 2.79 -9.44 3.14
C ILE A 132 2.71 -9.25 4.65
N ASN A 133 3.69 -8.59 5.29
CA ASN A 133 3.74 -8.48 6.75
C ASN A 133 2.99 -7.25 7.28
N VAL A 134 2.87 -6.19 6.49
CA VAL A 134 2.26 -4.93 6.92
C VAL A 134 0.88 -4.73 6.28
N MET A 135 0.79 -4.84 4.96
CA MET A 135 -0.42 -4.44 4.24
C MET A 135 -1.49 -5.53 4.20
N GLU A 136 -1.13 -6.78 3.93
CA GLU A 136 -2.10 -7.89 3.90
C GLU A 136 -2.90 -8.02 5.20
N PRO A 137 -2.28 -7.97 6.42
CA PRO A 137 -3.05 -7.98 7.66
C PRO A 137 -4.03 -6.81 7.79
N LEU A 138 -3.66 -5.62 7.27
CA LEU A 138 -4.55 -4.46 7.28
C LEU A 138 -5.70 -4.62 6.29
N ILE A 139 -5.44 -5.10 5.07
CA ILE A 139 -6.46 -5.31 4.04
C ILE A 139 -7.47 -6.36 4.50
N GLU A 140 -6.98 -7.44 5.11
CA GLU A 140 -7.82 -8.45 5.75
C GLU A 140 -8.67 -7.82 6.86
N GLU A 141 -8.06 -7.07 7.80
CA GLU A 141 -8.79 -6.44 8.90
C GLU A 141 -9.82 -5.40 8.42
N PHE A 142 -9.51 -4.66 7.36
CA PHE A 142 -10.37 -3.60 6.82
C PHE A 142 -11.54 -4.13 6.01
N TRP A 143 -11.29 -5.10 5.13
CA TRP A 143 -12.27 -5.49 4.09
C TRP A 143 -12.42 -7.00 3.90
N GLN A 144 -11.71 -7.82 4.68
CA GLN A 144 -11.68 -9.28 4.49
C GLN A 144 -11.29 -9.69 3.06
N GLU A 145 -10.39 -8.92 2.43
CA GLU A 145 -9.88 -9.16 1.07
C GLU A 145 -8.36 -9.42 1.08
N THR A 146 -7.77 -9.62 -0.10
CA THR A 146 -6.32 -9.75 -0.29
C THR A 146 -5.87 -8.95 -1.52
N SER A 147 -4.67 -8.36 -1.48
CA SER A 147 -4.07 -7.73 -2.66
C SER A 147 -3.54 -8.75 -3.68
N LEU A 148 -3.47 -10.03 -3.33
CA LEU A 148 -2.99 -11.08 -4.22
C LEU A 148 -3.94 -11.31 -5.41
N GLU A 149 -5.25 -11.22 -5.21
CA GLU A 149 -6.27 -11.25 -6.29
C GLU A 149 -6.05 -10.13 -7.33
N TYR A 150 -5.45 -9.01 -6.91
CA TYR A 150 -5.14 -7.89 -7.81
C TYR A 150 -3.81 -8.10 -8.53
N ALA A 151 -2.90 -8.90 -7.97
CA ALA A 151 -1.66 -9.28 -8.65
C ALA A 151 -1.96 -10.26 -9.80
N GLU A 152 -2.85 -11.23 -9.58
CA GLU A 152 -3.32 -12.19 -10.60
C GLU A 152 -3.93 -11.51 -11.84
N GLN A 153 -4.53 -10.32 -11.68
CA GLN A 153 -5.09 -9.57 -12.80
C GLN A 153 -4.04 -9.05 -13.80
N PHE A 154 -2.77 -8.94 -13.38
CA PHE A 154 -1.69 -8.55 -14.28
C PHE A 154 -1.15 -9.73 -15.08
N ASP A 155 -1.07 -10.90 -14.45
CA ASP A 155 -0.67 -12.17 -15.05
C ASP A 155 -1.05 -13.30 -14.09
N ASP A 156 -1.93 -14.21 -14.49
CA ASP A 156 -2.47 -15.24 -13.60
C ASP A 156 -1.41 -16.26 -13.18
N VAL A 157 -0.38 -16.46 -14.02
CA VAL A 157 0.72 -17.40 -13.76
C VAL A 157 1.47 -17.07 -12.47
N ILE A 158 1.43 -15.81 -12.02
CA ILE A 158 2.11 -15.38 -10.79
C ILE A 158 1.67 -16.20 -9.57
N VAL A 159 0.39 -16.56 -9.52
CA VAL A 159 -0.17 -17.42 -8.47
C VAL A 159 -0.39 -18.83 -9.00
N SER A 160 -0.99 -19.01 -10.18
CA SER A 160 -1.40 -20.33 -10.68
C SER A 160 -0.21 -21.26 -10.99
N GLU A 161 0.95 -20.71 -11.37
CA GLU A 161 2.19 -21.49 -11.55
C GLU A 161 3.11 -21.44 -10.31
N GLY A 162 2.71 -20.74 -9.24
CA GLY A 162 3.41 -20.74 -7.96
C GLY A 162 4.61 -19.79 -7.85
N TYR A 163 4.90 -18.94 -8.85
CA TYR A 163 6.07 -18.04 -8.83
C TYR A 163 6.12 -17.14 -7.59
N LEU A 164 4.99 -16.53 -7.21
CA LEU A 164 4.94 -15.70 -6.01
C LEU A 164 5.26 -16.51 -4.75
N LYS A 165 4.67 -17.70 -4.62
CA LYS A 165 4.92 -18.58 -3.47
C LYS A 165 6.40 -18.96 -3.39
N GLU A 166 7.02 -19.33 -4.51
CA GLU A 166 8.44 -19.64 -4.58
C GLU A 166 9.31 -18.45 -4.16
N GLN A 167 9.03 -17.25 -4.66
CA GLN A 167 9.75 -16.02 -4.28
C GLN A 167 9.61 -15.71 -2.78
N LEU A 168 8.40 -15.80 -2.23
CA LEU A 168 8.16 -15.56 -0.80
C LEU A 168 8.94 -16.55 0.09
N ILE A 169 8.98 -17.83 -0.29
CA ILE A 169 9.77 -18.86 0.39
C ILE A 169 11.27 -18.56 0.27
N GLN A 170 11.75 -18.21 -0.94
CA GLN A 170 13.15 -17.87 -1.19
C GLN A 170 13.62 -16.70 -0.32
N TYR A 171 12.77 -15.69 -0.12
CA TYR A 171 13.08 -14.54 0.73
C TYR A 171 12.93 -14.81 2.24
N GLY A 172 12.33 -15.94 2.62
CA GLY A 172 12.07 -16.31 4.01
C GLY A 172 10.92 -15.54 4.64
N ILE A 173 9.94 -15.11 3.84
CA ILE A 173 8.78 -14.34 4.30
C ILE A 173 7.77 -15.29 4.93
N SER A 174 7.38 -15.01 6.18
CA SER A 174 6.41 -15.84 6.91
C SER A 174 5.00 -15.64 6.34
N LEU A 175 4.41 -16.71 5.83
CA LEU A 175 3.06 -16.67 5.27
C LEU A 175 2.02 -16.88 6.38
N THR A 176 1.01 -16.03 6.41
CA THR A 176 -0.17 -16.27 7.25
C THR A 176 -0.97 -17.47 6.71
N PRO A 177 -1.75 -18.18 7.54
CA PRO A 177 -2.58 -19.30 7.07
C PRO A 177 -3.51 -18.92 5.92
N ARG A 178 -4.03 -17.69 5.92
CA ARG A 178 -4.87 -17.17 4.85
C ARG A 178 -4.11 -17.03 3.54
N ILE A 179 -2.94 -16.39 3.56
CA ILE A 179 -2.13 -16.21 2.35
C ILE A 179 -1.70 -17.57 1.79
N LEU A 180 -1.30 -18.50 2.67
CA LEU A 180 -0.97 -19.86 2.26
C LEU A 180 -2.17 -20.56 1.62
N THR A 181 -3.35 -20.45 2.23
CA THR A 181 -4.59 -21.02 1.69
C THR A 181 -4.93 -20.44 0.32
N PHE A 182 -4.78 -19.13 0.14
CA PHE A 182 -5.00 -18.46 -1.15
C PHE A 182 -4.05 -19.01 -2.22
N LEU A 183 -2.76 -19.07 -1.91
CA LEU A 183 -1.72 -19.55 -2.84
C LEU A 183 -1.83 -21.06 -3.13
N ASP A 184 -2.48 -21.85 -2.26
CA ASP A 184 -2.68 -23.30 -2.43
C ASP A 184 -4.01 -23.66 -3.09
N ALA A 185 -4.95 -22.71 -3.21
CA ALA A 185 -6.30 -22.95 -3.73
C ALA A 185 -6.44 -22.79 -5.24
N GLN A 186 -5.41 -22.30 -5.93
CA GLN A 186 -5.34 -22.11 -7.38
C GLN A 186 -4.61 -23.28 -8.05
#